data_AF-F7UU67-F1
#
_entry.id   AF-F7UU67-F1
#
_cell.length_a   1.000
_cell.length_b   1.000
_cell.length_c   1.000
_cell.angle_alpha   90.00
_cell.angle_beta   90.00
_cell.angle_gamma   90.00
#
_symmetry.space_group_name_H-M   'P 1'
#
loop_
_entity.id
_entity.type
_entity.pdbx_description
1 polymer ?
#
loop_
_entity_poly.entity_id
_entity_poly.type
_entity_poly.pdbx_seq_one_letter_code
_entity_poly.pdbx_strand_id
1 'polypeptide(L)'
;MAREIKITIEGNQQEEIVLSNSEGKQVVIKDNSTNAKTLFELFDFEPGSKYEIDVQDAGKVKQKVFDEFVSLLEGVRDGINKLLEEQKSEEVAKSDKSSEEVSY
;
A
#
# COMPACT_ATOMS: atom_id res chain seq x y z
N MET A 1 0.87 -15.94 -7.25
CA MET A 1 -0.44 -15.51 -7.78
C MET A 1 -0.60 -14.07 -7.39
N ALA A 2 -1.01 -13.18 -8.30
CA ALA A 2 -1.28 -11.78 -7.96
C ALA A 2 -2.43 -11.74 -6.94
N ARG A 3 -2.20 -11.13 -5.78
CA ARG A 3 -3.22 -10.97 -4.74
C ARG A 3 -3.84 -9.58 -4.83
N GLU A 4 -5.10 -9.46 -4.44
CA GLU A 4 -5.78 -8.17 -4.28
C GLU A 4 -5.89 -7.90 -2.78
N ILE A 5 -5.19 -6.89 -2.30
CA ILE A 5 -5.17 -6.49 -0.89
C ILE A 5 -5.95 -5.19 -0.76
N LYS A 6 -7.07 -5.24 -0.03
CA LYS A 6 -7.94 -4.09 0.19
C LYS A 6 -7.60 -3.44 1.53
N ILE A 7 -7.17 -2.19 1.51
CA ILE A 7 -6.88 -1.38 2.68
C ILE A 7 -8.10 -0.51 2.99
N THR A 8 -8.67 -0.67 4.17
CA THR A 8 -9.79 0.13 4.65
C THR A 8 -9.31 1.19 5.61
N ILE A 9 -9.80 2.42 5.45
CA ILE A 9 -9.52 3.57 6.30
C ILE A 9 -10.84 4.06 6.88
N GLU A 10 -10.97 4.07 8.20
CA GLU A 10 -12.16 4.57 8.90
C GLU A 10 -11.77 5.39 10.13
N GLY A 11 -12.63 6.31 10.54
CA GLY A 11 -12.52 7.00 11.82
C GLY A 11 -13.55 6.49 12.81
N ASN A 12 -13.17 6.33 14.07
CA ASN A 12 -14.03 5.74 15.09
C ASN A 12 -14.66 6.79 16.03
N GLN A 13 -15.47 6.32 16.98
CA GLN A 13 -16.14 7.17 17.98
C GLN A 13 -15.21 7.71 19.07
N GLN A 14 -13.96 7.24 19.12
CA GLN A 14 -12.91 7.64 20.06
C GLN A 14 -11.95 8.68 19.47
N GLU A 15 -12.28 9.25 18.29
CA GLU A 15 -11.42 10.19 17.55
C GLU A 15 -10.10 9.56 17.05
N GLU A 16 -10.08 8.23 16.89
CA GLU A 16 -8.94 7.49 16.34
C GLU A 16 -9.18 7.14 14.86
N ILE A 17 -8.10 7.01 14.10
CA ILE A 17 -8.13 6.48 12.73
C ILE A 17 -7.77 5.00 12.80
N VAL A 18 -8.58 4.15 12.17
CA VAL A 18 -8.38 2.72 12.09
C VAL A 18 -8.06 2.35 10.65
N LEU A 19 -6.93 1.66 10.48
CA LEU A 19 -6.48 1.11 9.22
C LEU A 19 -6.59 -0.41 9.31
N SER A 20 -7.20 -1.06 8.33
CA SER A 20 -7.25 -2.51 8.27
C SER A 20 -7.03 -3.02 6.86
N ASN A 21 -6.64 -4.28 6.73
CA ASN A 21 -6.54 -4.94 5.43
C ASN A 21 -7.44 -6.17 5.34
N SER A 22 -7.66 -6.65 4.12
CA SER A 22 -8.46 -7.86 3.83
C SER A 22 -7.91 -9.14 4.45
N GLU A 23 -6.65 -9.15 4.90
CA GLU A 23 -5.99 -10.28 5.56
C GLU A 23 -6.17 -10.27 7.10
N GLY A 24 -6.89 -9.29 7.63
CA GLY A 24 -7.18 -9.16 9.07
C GLY A 24 -6.11 -8.45 9.88
N LYS A 25 -5.10 -7.82 9.26
CA LYS A 25 -4.19 -6.90 9.95
C LYS A 25 -4.91 -5.59 10.22
N GLN A 26 -4.66 -5.01 11.39
CA GLN A 26 -5.24 -3.74 11.82
C GLN A 26 -4.22 -2.88 12.56
N VAL A 27 -4.24 -1.58 12.29
CA VAL A 27 -3.46 -0.56 12.99
C VAL A 27 -4.42 0.54 13.43
N VAL A 28 -4.34 0.91 14.71
CA VAL A 28 -5.13 2.02 15.27
C VAL A 28 -4.20 3.19 15.56
N ILE A 29 -4.47 4.31 14.90
CA ILE A 29 -3.75 5.57 15.05
C ILE A 29 -4.42 6.36 16.17
N LYS A 30 -3.77 6.39 17.33
CA LYS A 30 -4.25 7.09 18.53
C LYS A 30 -3.64 8.48 18.70
N ASP A 31 -2.48 8.69 18.08
CA ASP A 31 -1.70 9.91 18.16
C ASP A 31 -0.70 9.99 16.99
N ASN A 32 0.15 11.01 17.00
CA ASN A 32 1.14 11.29 15.97
C ASN A 32 2.35 10.34 16.01
N SER A 33 2.32 9.24 16.78
CA SER A 33 3.47 8.33 16.95
C SER A 33 3.57 7.24 15.87
N THR A 34 2.58 7.13 14.98
CA THR A 34 2.62 6.10 13.93
C THR A 34 3.73 6.38 12.94
N ASN A 35 4.55 5.36 12.67
CA ASN A 35 5.67 5.44 11.75
C ASN A 35 5.36 4.77 10.40
N ALA A 36 6.13 5.15 9.37
CA ALA A 36 5.96 4.64 8.02
C ALA A 36 6.14 3.11 7.89
N LYS A 37 6.94 2.49 8.76
CA LYS A 37 7.14 1.03 8.75
C LYS A 37 5.86 0.29 9.11
N THR A 38 5.16 0.74 10.15
CA THR A 38 3.87 0.15 10.57
C THR A 38 2.81 0.28 9.47
N LEU A 39 2.77 1.42 8.78
CA LEU A 39 1.87 1.60 7.63
C LEU A 39 2.23 0.64 6.50
N PHE A 40 3.52 0.48 6.18
CA PHE A 40 3.97 -0.43 5.13
C PHE A 40 3.65 -1.90 5.44
N GLU A 41 3.77 -2.34 6.69
CA GLU A 41 3.41 -3.69 7.12
C GLU A 41 1.91 -4.00 6.94
N LEU A 42 1.06 -2.97 7.00
CA LEU A 42 -0.39 -3.08 6.75
C LEU A 42 -0.69 -3.38 5.26
N PHE A 43 0.09 -2.80 4.35
CA PHE A 43 -0.02 -3.13 2.92
C PHE A 43 0.37 -4.57 2.63
N ASP A 44 1.20 -5.20 3.47
CA ASP A 44 1.70 -6.56 3.26
C ASP A 44 2.30 -6.75 1.87
N PHE A 45 3.27 -5.89 1.55
CA PHE A 45 3.80 -5.77 0.21
C PHE A 45 4.32 -7.11 -0.34
N GLU A 46 3.73 -7.57 -1.43
CA GLU A 46 4.15 -8.72 -2.23
C GLU A 46 4.24 -8.32 -3.71
N PRO A 47 5.34 -8.66 -4.42
CA PRO A 47 5.47 -8.38 -5.84
C PRO A 47 4.33 -8.99 -6.67
N GLY A 48 3.73 -8.18 -7.55
CA GLY A 48 2.63 -8.58 -8.42
C GLY A 48 1.25 -8.50 -7.79
N SER A 49 1.14 -8.16 -6.51
CA SER A 49 -0.15 -7.86 -5.86
C SER A 49 -0.68 -6.47 -6.24
N LYS A 50 -1.99 -6.31 -6.18
CA LYS A 50 -2.71 -5.04 -6.35
C LYS A 50 -3.21 -4.58 -4.99
N TYR A 51 -3.17 -3.27 -4.79
CA TYR A 51 -3.60 -2.64 -3.54
C TYR A 51 -4.72 -1.64 -3.85
N GLU A 52 -5.85 -1.81 -3.17
CA GLU A 52 -6.99 -0.90 -3.26
C GLU A 52 -7.20 -0.19 -1.93
N ILE A 53 -7.63 1.06 -1.98
CA ILE A 53 -7.98 1.83 -0.78
C ILE A 53 -9.48 2.03 -0.77
N ASP A 54 -10.10 1.68 0.35
CA ASP A 54 -11.52 1.86 0.64
C ASP A 54 -11.67 2.83 1.80
N VAL A 55 -12.25 3.99 1.50
CA VAL A 55 -12.44 5.07 2.46
C VAL A 55 -13.86 4.96 3.00
N GLN A 56 -13.97 4.76 4.32
CA GLN A 56 -15.24 4.75 5.02
C GLN A 56 -15.48 6.07 5.77
N ASP A 57 -16.41 6.08 6.71
CA ASP A 57 -16.80 7.25 7.48
C ASP A 57 -15.66 7.72 8.41
N ALA A 58 -15.50 9.04 8.54
CA ALA A 58 -14.49 9.64 9.41
C ALA A 58 -14.87 9.59 10.91
N GLY A 59 -16.10 9.19 11.25
CA GLY A 59 -16.59 9.09 12.61
C GLY A 59 -16.50 10.42 13.34
N LYS A 60 -15.78 10.44 14.48
CA LYS A 60 -15.51 11.68 15.24
C LYS A 60 -14.16 12.32 14.94
N VAL A 61 -13.36 11.72 14.06
CA VAL A 61 -12.08 12.31 13.65
C VAL A 61 -12.35 13.62 12.92
N LYS A 62 -11.53 14.64 13.17
CA LYS A 62 -11.63 15.90 12.41
C LYS A 62 -11.40 15.60 10.93
N GLN A 63 -12.37 15.94 10.08
CA GLN A 63 -12.34 15.65 8.64
C GLN A 63 -10.99 15.97 7.99
N LYS A 64 -10.43 17.15 8.26
CA LYS A 64 -9.12 17.54 7.71
C LYS A 64 -7.99 16.56 8.05
N VAL A 65 -7.95 16.06 9.29
CA VAL A 65 -6.93 15.09 9.73
C VAL A 65 -7.16 13.74 9.05
N PHE A 66 -8.43 13.33 8.92
CA PHE A 66 -8.80 12.12 8.22
C PHE A 66 -8.39 12.19 6.73
N ASP A 67 -8.69 13.29 6.04
CA ASP A 67 -8.34 13.51 4.64
C ASP A 67 -6.82 13.50 4.40
N GLU A 68 -6.04 14.07 5.32
CA GLU A 68 -4.57 14.00 5.28
C GLU A 68 -4.06 12.55 5.39
N PHE A 69 -4.68 11.73 6.24
CA PHE A 69 -4.34 10.31 6.37
C PHE A 69 -4.72 9.49 5.15
N VAL A 70 -5.88 9.75 4.55
CA VAL A 70 -6.30 9.15 3.27
C VAL A 70 -5.27 9.48 2.20
N SER A 71 -4.91 10.75 2.07
CA SER A 71 -3.93 11.22 1.08
C SER A 71 -2.56 10.55 1.25
N LEU A 72 -2.11 10.37 2.49
CA LEU A 72 -0.86 9.66 2.80
C LEU A 72 -0.90 8.21 2.30
N LEU A 73 -1.98 7.48 2.58
CA LEU A 73 -2.10 6.07 2.19
C LEU A 73 -2.22 5.90 0.68
N GLU A 74 -2.93 6.80 0.00
CA GLU A 74 -2.95 6.85 -1.47
C GLU A 74 -1.54 7.08 -2.04
N GLY A 75 -0.76 7.98 -1.44
CA GLY A 75 0.63 8.20 -1.81
C GLY A 75 1.52 6.95 -1.64
N VAL A 76 1.33 6.19 -0.54
CA VAL A 76 2.05 4.93 -0.32
C VAL A 76 1.65 3.88 -1.35
N ARG A 77 0.36 3.71 -1.63
CA ARG A 77 -0.16 2.83 -2.68
C ARG A 77 0.46 3.16 -4.04
N ASP A 78 0.48 4.44 -4.41
CA ASP A 78 1.01 4.89 -5.70
C ASP A 78 2.52 4.66 -5.80
N GLY A 79 3.26 4.90 -4.72
CA GLY A 79 4.69 4.58 -4.65
C GLY A 79 4.95 3.08 -4.84
N ILE A 80 4.16 2.22 -4.18
CA ILE A 80 4.22 0.77 -4.34
C ILE A 80 3.93 0.36 -5.79
N ASN A 81 2.87 0.91 -6.40
CA ASN A 81 2.49 0.58 -7.78
C ASN A 81 3.57 0.99 -8.78
N LYS A 82 4.21 2.15 -8.60
CA LYS A 82 5.34 2.58 -9.45
C LYS A 82 6.54 1.65 -9.34
N LEU A 83 6.92 1.24 -8.12
CA LEU A 83 8.00 0.27 -7.92
C LEU A 83 7.73 -1.06 -8.66
N LEU A 84 6.47 -1.49 -8.69
CA LEU A 84 6.06 -2.70 -9.42
C LEU A 84 6.16 -2.52 -10.95
N GLU A 85 5.84 -1.35 -11.49
CA GLU A 85 5.99 -1.05 -12.93
C GLU A 85 7.47 -0.98 -13.35
N GLU A 86 8.32 -0.36 -12.53
CA GLU A 86 9.76 -0.28 -12.78
C GLU A 86 10.41 -1.66 -12.76
N GLN A 87 10.08 -2.51 -11.78
CA GLN A 87 10.59 -3.89 -11.72
C GLN A 87 10.19 -4.74 -12.92
N LYS A 88 8.94 -4.63 -13.41
CA LYS A 88 8.51 -5.31 -14.64
C LYS A 88 9.31 -4.86 -15.86
N SER A 89 9.63 -3.56 -15.95
CA SER A 89 10.40 -3.00 -17.06
C SER A 89 11.87 -3.44 -17.03
N GLU A 90 12.46 -3.58 -15.85
CA GLU A 90 13.83 -4.08 -15.68
C GLU A 90 13.98 -5.59 -15.94
N GLU A 91 12.96 -6.40 -15.61
CA GLU A 91 12.95 -7.84 -15.85
C GLU A 91 12.91 -8.16 -17.35
N VAL A 92 12.11 -7.43 -18.13
CA VAL A 92 12.03 -7.56 -19.59
C VAL A 92 13.37 -7.18 -20.26
N ALA A 93 14.05 -6.15 -19.75
CA ALA A 93 15.33 -5.70 -20.30
C ALA A 93 16.50 -6.68 -20.09
N LYS A 94 16.40 -7.60 -19.11
CA LYS A 94 17.43 -8.62 -18.84
C LYS A 94 17.26 -9.92 -19.63
N SER A 95 16.04 -10.22 -20.12
CA SER A 95 15.80 -11.41 -20.94
C SER A 95 16.28 -11.29 -22.39
N ASP A 96 16.44 -10.08 -22.92
CA ASP A 96 16.87 -9.85 -24.31
C ASP A 96 18.39 -9.94 -24.55
N LYS A 97 19.21 -10.26 -23.54
CA LYS A 97 20.67 -10.38 -23.67
C LYS A 97 21.24 -11.79 -23.45
N SER A 98 20.40 -12.82 -23.40
CA SER A 98 20.85 -14.21 -23.27
C SER A 98 20.40 -15.05 -24.46
N SER A 99 20.81 -14.63 -25.65
CA SER A 99 20.71 -15.41 -26.88
C SER A 99 21.79 -14.94 -27.87
N GLU A 100 23.05 -15.00 -27.47
CA GLU A 100 24.14 -15.03 -28.45
C GLU A 100 24.89 -16.34 -28.25
N GLU A 101 24.52 -17.28 -29.11
CA GLU A 101 25.11 -18.60 -29.24
C GLU A 101 26.63 -18.48 -29.42
N VAL A 102 27.36 -19.15 -28.55
CA VAL A 102 28.75 -19.53 -28.81
C VAL A 102 28.72 -20.55 -29.95
N SER A 103 28.96 -20.08 -31.18
CA SER A 103 29.30 -20.96 -32.29
C SER A 103 30.82 -20.98 -32.47
N TYR A 104 31.35 -22.21 -32.47
CA TYR A 104 32.75 -22.62 -32.60
C TYR A 104 33.44 -22.12 -33.88
#